data_AF-A0A8I6YD22-F1
#
_entry.id   AF-A0A8I6YD22-F1
#
_cell.length_a   1.000
_cell.length_b   1.000
_cell.length_c   1.000
_cell.angle_alpha   90.00
_cell.angle_beta   90.00
_cell.angle_gamma   90.00
#
_symmetry.space_group_name_H-M   'P 1'
#
loop_
_entity.id
_entity.type
_entity.pdbx_description
1 polymer ?
#
loop_
_entity_poly.entity_id
_entity_poly.type
_entity_poly.pdbx_seq_one_letter_code
_entity_poly.pdbx_strand_id
1 'polypeptide(L)'
;MRVVHGSWPDGFCGCFVARTASINDLTIGLLVIGDNGLRLADDGTIKLQRNVVCAEIRNGEYLEVSVGAYGVGGQRFDDTLFFTPQERGRLKCALHVGTCEIEVTVTWFLIKSF
;
A
#
# COMPACT_ATOMS: atom_id res chain seq x y z
N MET A 1 -3.87 0.83 -6.67
CA MET A 1 -4.53 1.49 -5.52
C MET A 1 -5.30 2.67 -6.05
N ARG A 2 -6.39 3.06 -5.39
CA ARG A 2 -7.26 4.14 -5.86
C ARG A 2 -7.88 4.88 -4.69
N VAL A 3 -7.95 6.20 -4.75
CA VAL A 3 -8.73 6.98 -3.78
C VAL A 3 -10.21 6.79 -4.10
N VAL A 4 -10.99 6.32 -3.13
CA VAL A 4 -12.42 6.02 -3.31
C VAL A 4 -13.32 6.97 -2.53
N HIS A 5 -12.79 7.64 -1.50
CA HIS A 5 -13.48 8.67 -0.76
C HIS A 5 -12.48 9.71 -0.21
N GLY A 6 -12.92 10.97 -0.09
CA GLY A 6 -12.07 12.07 0.37
C GLY A 6 -10.91 12.39 -0.57
N SER A 7 -9.87 13.03 -0.03
CA SER A 7 -8.65 13.40 -0.74
C SER A 7 -7.44 13.27 0.17
N TRP A 8 -6.27 13.01 -0.41
CA TRP A 8 -5.01 13.06 0.33
C TRP A 8 -4.89 14.43 1.03
N PRO A 9 -4.50 14.47 2.31
CA PRO A 9 -4.49 15.73 3.06
C PRO A 9 -3.47 16.73 2.49
N ASP A 10 -3.89 17.97 2.34
CA ASP A 10 -3.06 19.04 1.77
C ASP A 10 -1.83 19.32 2.64
N GLY A 11 -0.67 19.47 1.99
CA GLY A 11 0.59 19.72 2.68
C GLY A 11 1.18 18.52 3.41
N PHE A 12 0.69 17.31 3.15
CA PHE A 12 1.27 16.06 3.66
C PHE A 12 2.13 15.38 2.61
N CYS A 13 3.33 15.04 3.03
CA CYS A 13 4.18 14.07 2.36
C CYS A 13 3.88 12.68 2.93
N GLY A 14 4.41 11.62 2.31
CA GLY A 14 4.12 10.27 2.77
C GLY A 14 4.75 9.17 1.94
N CYS A 15 4.40 7.94 2.26
CA CYS A 15 4.79 6.78 1.47
C CYS A 15 3.80 5.63 1.63
N PHE A 16 3.78 4.78 0.62
CA PHE A 16 3.20 3.44 0.69
C PHE A 16 4.34 2.43 0.70
N VAL A 17 4.26 1.47 1.60
CA VAL A 17 5.26 0.41 1.75
C VAL A 17 4.59 -0.95 1.79
N ALA A 18 5.38 -1.98 1.46
CA ALA A 18 5.01 -3.37 1.63
C ALA A 18 6.12 -4.14 2.35
N ARG A 19 5.71 -5.15 3.12
CA ARG A 19 6.61 -6.05 3.84
C ARG A 19 6.03 -7.47 3.83
N THR A 20 6.89 -8.48 3.83
CA THR A 20 6.49 -9.88 3.97
C THR A 20 7.06 -10.47 5.24
N ALA A 21 6.34 -11.41 5.85
CA ALA A 21 6.76 -12.02 7.12
C ALA A 21 8.10 -12.77 7.00
N SER A 22 8.34 -13.42 5.85
CA SER A 22 9.59 -14.16 5.59
C SER A 22 10.84 -13.27 5.45
N ILE A 23 10.67 -11.98 5.13
CA ILE A 23 11.79 -11.02 4.95
C ILE A 23 11.52 -9.79 5.79
N ASN A 24 11.47 -10.00 7.11
CA ASN A 24 11.12 -8.96 8.07
C ASN A 24 12.04 -7.73 8.03
N ASP A 25 13.30 -7.85 7.60
CA ASP A 25 14.23 -6.70 7.54
C ASP A 25 14.10 -5.88 6.25
N LEU A 26 13.27 -6.32 5.29
CA LEU A 26 13.09 -5.64 4.02
C LEU A 26 11.73 -4.95 3.94
N THR A 27 11.77 -3.62 3.90
CA THR A 27 10.61 -2.79 3.55
C THR A 27 10.71 -2.36 2.09
N ILE A 28 9.70 -2.70 1.30
CA ILE A 28 9.62 -2.35 -0.13
C ILE A 28 8.78 -1.09 -0.27
N GLY A 29 9.42 0.02 -0.66
CA GLY A 29 8.68 1.24 -1.04
C GLY A 29 7.86 1.01 -2.31
N LEU A 30 6.54 1.15 -2.22
CA LEU A 30 5.62 1.08 -3.36
C LEU A 30 5.47 2.44 -4.04
N LEU A 31 5.46 3.51 -3.26
CA LEU A 31 5.40 4.89 -3.73
C LEU A 31 5.89 5.84 -2.62
N VAL A 32 6.66 6.86 -2.99
CA VAL A 32 6.98 7.99 -2.11
C VAL A 32 6.23 9.23 -2.61
N ILE A 33 5.60 9.94 -1.68
CA ILE A 33 4.84 11.17 -1.88
C ILE A 33 5.66 12.32 -1.28
N GLY A 34 6.16 13.20 -2.14
CA GLY A 34 6.89 14.39 -1.71
C GLY A 34 5.98 15.61 -1.58
N ASP A 35 6.59 16.79 -1.52
CA ASP A 35 5.92 18.08 -1.25
C ASP A 35 4.83 18.45 -2.27
N ASN A 36 4.88 17.86 -3.47
CA ASN A 36 3.87 18.02 -4.50
C ASN A 36 2.58 17.21 -4.24
N GLY A 37 2.48 16.53 -3.10
CA GLY A 37 1.33 15.72 -2.71
C GLY A 37 1.15 14.46 -3.56
N LEU A 38 0.05 13.76 -3.31
CA LEU A 38 -0.30 12.52 -4.00
C LEU A 38 -0.81 12.83 -5.42
N ARG A 39 -0.09 12.35 -6.44
CA ARG A 39 -0.50 12.48 -7.83
C ARG A 39 -1.45 11.35 -8.23
N LEU A 40 -2.63 11.73 -8.70
CA LEU A 40 -3.67 10.81 -9.17
C LEU A 40 -3.77 10.87 -10.70
N ALA A 41 -4.18 9.75 -11.31
CA ALA A 41 -4.72 9.76 -12.66
C ALA A 41 -6.18 10.29 -12.66
N ASP A 42 -6.71 10.59 -13.83
CA ASP A 42 -8.06 11.17 -14.00
C ASP A 42 -9.19 10.30 -13.40
N ASP A 43 -8.95 8.98 -13.26
CA ASP A 43 -9.89 8.02 -12.67
C ASP A 43 -9.68 7.79 -11.15
N GLY A 44 -8.83 8.61 -10.51
CA GLY A 44 -8.46 8.48 -9.09
C GLY A 44 -7.40 7.41 -8.80
N THR A 45 -6.88 6.73 -9.84
CA THR A 45 -5.84 5.70 -9.66
C THR A 45 -4.53 6.31 -9.19
N ILE A 46 -3.93 5.69 -8.18
CA ILE A 46 -2.60 6.01 -7.68
C ILE A 46 -1.57 5.21 -8.49
N LYS A 47 -0.65 5.93 -9.15
CA LYS A 47 0.44 5.33 -9.90
C LYS A 47 1.58 4.93 -8.96
N LEU A 48 1.70 3.63 -8.70
CA LEU A 48 2.80 3.08 -7.90
C LEU A 48 4.11 3.05 -8.68
N GLN A 49 5.22 3.23 -7.98
CA GLN A 49 6.57 3.01 -8.51
C GLN A 49 6.92 1.51 -8.54
N ARG A 50 6.40 0.75 -7.56
CA ARG A 50 6.48 -0.72 -7.50
C ARG A 50 5.11 -1.28 -7.16
N ASN A 51 4.69 -2.33 -7.84
CA ASN A 51 3.35 -2.91 -7.72
C ASN A 51 3.33 -4.45 -7.68
N VAL A 52 4.50 -5.09 -7.70
CA VAL A 52 4.67 -6.54 -7.57
C VAL A 52 5.59 -6.81 -6.39
N VAL A 53 5.19 -7.75 -5.55
CA VAL A 53 5.95 -8.27 -4.40
C VAL A 53 5.81 -9.79 -4.40
N CYS A 54 6.84 -10.49 -3.95
CA CYS A 54 6.81 -11.95 -3.79
C CYS A 54 6.63 -12.27 -2.30
N ALA A 55 5.71 -13.17 -1.98
CA ALA A 55 5.47 -13.64 -0.62
C ALA A 55 5.39 -15.18 -0.60
N GLU A 56 5.79 -15.78 0.51
CA GLU A 56 5.69 -17.23 0.70
C GLU A 56 4.26 -17.65 1.03
N ILE A 57 3.83 -18.81 0.52
CA ILE A 57 2.52 -19.40 0.85
C ILE A 57 2.76 -20.47 1.93
N ARG A 58 2.76 -20.04 3.20
CA ARG A 58 2.92 -20.91 4.37
C ARG A 58 2.06 -20.38 5.53
N ASN A 59 1.81 -21.22 6.54
CA ASN A 59 1.08 -20.80 7.73
C ASN A 59 1.84 -19.70 8.46
N GLY A 60 1.14 -18.60 8.78
CA GLY A 60 1.72 -17.44 9.46
C GLY A 60 2.36 -16.40 8.53
N GLU A 61 2.44 -16.68 7.22
CA GLU A 61 2.91 -15.70 6.25
C GLU A 61 1.84 -14.66 5.93
N TYR A 62 2.29 -13.43 5.72
CA TYR A 62 1.45 -12.30 5.35
C TYR A 62 2.19 -11.35 4.42
N LEU A 63 1.42 -10.61 3.63
CA LEU A 63 1.81 -9.36 3.02
C LEU A 63 1.21 -8.22 3.84
N GLU A 64 2.07 -7.43 4.45
CA GLU A 64 1.71 -6.17 5.08
C GLU A 64 1.79 -5.06 4.03
N VAL A 65 0.76 -4.22 3.94
CA VAL A 65 0.74 -3.00 3.14
C VAL A 65 0.39 -1.84 4.04
N SER A 66 1.26 -0.85 4.13
CA SER A 66 1.15 0.25 5.08
C SER A 66 1.26 1.59 4.37
N VAL A 67 0.56 2.59 4.88
CA VAL A 67 0.68 3.98 4.47
C VAL A 67 1.13 4.81 5.67
N GLY A 68 2.03 5.76 5.41
CA GLY A 68 2.38 6.80 6.37
C GLY A 68 2.26 8.17 5.70
N ALA A 69 1.70 9.14 6.40
CA ALA A 69 1.61 10.53 5.96
C ALA A 69 2.07 11.46 7.08
N TYR A 70 2.86 12.47 6.74
CA TYR A 70 3.42 13.45 7.67
C TYR A 70 3.23 14.87 7.13
N GLY A 71 2.66 15.74 7.96
CA GLY A 71 2.40 17.14 7.65
C GLY A 71 3.38 18.08 8.35
N VAL A 72 3.51 19.31 7.84
CA VAL A 72 4.43 20.35 8.36
C VAL A 72 4.17 20.71 9.83
N GLY A 73 2.94 20.51 10.32
CA GLY A 73 2.55 20.73 11.72
C GLY A 73 2.84 19.57 12.69
N GLY A 74 3.62 18.57 12.28
CA GLY A 74 3.88 17.37 13.10
C GLY A 74 2.72 16.38 13.16
N GLN A 75 1.63 16.66 12.42
CA GLN A 75 0.52 15.73 12.25
C GLN A 75 0.98 14.50 11.48
N ARG A 76 0.50 13.34 11.92
CA ARG A 76 0.88 12.05 11.35
C ARG A 76 -0.35 11.16 11.23
N PHE A 77 -0.46 10.48 10.09
CA PHE A 77 -1.44 9.42 9.85
C PHE A 77 -0.69 8.16 9.43
N ASP A 78 -1.05 7.03 10.00
CA ASP A 78 -0.56 5.72 9.58
C ASP A 78 -1.72 4.73 9.58
N ASP A 79 -1.73 3.82 8.62
CA ASP A 79 -2.67 2.70 8.57
C ASP A 79 -2.00 1.50 7.90
N THR A 80 -2.44 0.30 8.25
CA THR A 80 -1.82 -0.95 7.83
C THR A 80 -2.86 -2.03 7.56
N LEU A 81 -2.67 -2.75 6.46
CA LEU A 81 -3.45 -3.92 6.08
C LEU A 81 -2.57 -5.18 6.02
N PHE A 82 -3.17 -6.30 6.38
CA PHE A 82 -2.54 -7.62 6.28
C PHE A 82 -3.32 -8.50 5.32
N PHE A 83 -2.61 -9.14 4.39
CA PHE A 83 -3.18 -10.06 3.42
C PHE A 83 -2.48 -11.41 3.56
N THR A 84 -3.26 -12.49 3.64
CA THR A 84 -2.72 -13.85 3.55
C THR A 84 -2.39 -14.18 2.08
N PRO A 85 -1.14 -14.60 1.75
CA PRO A 85 -0.78 -15.03 0.41
C PRO A 85 -1.61 -16.25 -0.04
N GLN A 86 -1.96 -16.27 -1.33
CA GLN A 86 -2.79 -17.31 -1.93
C GLN A 86 -2.19 -17.76 -3.27
N GLU A 87 -2.50 -18.97 -3.72
CA GLU A 87 -2.03 -19.43 -5.04
C GLU A 87 -2.64 -18.59 -6.18
N ARG A 88 -3.91 -18.19 -6.00
CA ARG A 88 -4.64 -17.32 -6.91
C ARG A 88 -5.73 -16.62 -6.14
N GLY A 89 -5.96 -15.35 -6.45
CA GLY A 89 -7.01 -14.59 -5.77
C GLY A 89 -6.93 -13.11 -6.07
N ARG A 90 -7.98 -12.40 -5.66
CA ARG A 90 -8.03 -10.95 -5.69
C ARG A 90 -8.76 -10.49 -4.44
N LEU A 91 -8.10 -9.64 -3.67
CA LEU A 91 -8.62 -9.07 -2.43
C LEU A 91 -8.60 -7.55 -2.52
N LYS A 92 -9.61 -6.93 -1.91
CA LYS A 92 -9.78 -5.48 -1.83
C LYS A 92 -10.03 -5.09 -0.38
N CYS A 93 -9.23 -4.16 0.12
CA CYS A 93 -9.36 -3.57 1.46
C CYS A 93 -8.99 -2.09 1.38
N ALA A 94 -9.35 -1.30 2.38
CA ALA A 94 -9.12 0.14 2.40
C ALA A 94 -8.11 0.55 3.47
N LEU A 95 -7.19 1.45 3.10
CA LEU A 95 -6.36 2.21 4.02
C LEU A 95 -6.97 3.59 4.24
N HIS A 96 -6.76 4.16 5.43
CA HIS A 96 -7.28 5.47 5.81
C HIS A 96 -6.16 6.46 6.16
N VAL A 97 -6.21 7.65 5.57
CA VAL A 97 -5.31 8.76 5.86
C VAL A 97 -6.15 9.99 6.16
N GLY A 98 -6.45 10.23 7.44
CA GLY A 98 -7.44 11.23 7.84
C GLY A 98 -8.81 10.87 7.27
N THR A 99 -9.36 11.73 6.40
CA THR A 99 -10.63 11.49 5.69
C THR A 99 -10.46 10.81 4.33
N CYS A 100 -9.22 10.58 3.89
CA CYS A 100 -8.89 9.92 2.63
C CYS A 100 -9.02 8.41 2.78
N GLU A 101 -9.89 7.79 1.98
CA GLU A 101 -10.02 6.33 1.89
C GLU A 101 -9.38 5.83 0.59
N ILE A 102 -8.48 4.86 0.73
CA ILE A 102 -7.66 4.34 -0.36
C ILE A 102 -7.90 2.84 -0.51
N GLU A 103 -8.57 2.46 -1.59
CA GLU A 103 -8.76 1.05 -1.96
C GLU A 103 -7.42 0.45 -2.42
N VAL A 104 -6.94 -0.52 -1.66
CA VAL A 104 -5.84 -1.41 -2.01
C VAL A 104 -6.42 -2.67 -2.63
N THR A 105 -6.02 -2.97 -3.87
CA THR A 105 -6.31 -4.24 -4.52
C THR A 105 -5.04 -5.06 -4.59
N VAL A 106 -5.06 -6.25 -4.00
CA VAL A 106 -3.99 -7.26 -4.13
C VAL A 106 -4.48 -8.36 -5.05
N THR A 107 -3.67 -8.73 -6.04
CA THR A 107 -3.94 -9.85 -6.95
C THR A 107 -2.82 -10.87 -6.81
N TRP A 108 -3.20 -12.12 -6.59
CA TRP A 108 -2.28 -13.23 -6.35
C TRP A 108 -2.15 -14.13 -7.58
N PHE A 109 -0.93 -14.55 -7.84
CA PHE A 109 -0.58 -15.55 -8.85
C PHE A 109 0.66 -16.32 -8.39
N LEU A 110 0.54 -17.64 -8.30
CA LEU A 110 1.63 -18.53 -7.96
C LEU A 110 2.67 -18.58 -9.09
N ILE A 111 3.91 -18.24 -8.76
CA ILE A 111 5.06 -18.44 -9.64
C ILE A 111 5.60 -19.85 -9.36
N LYS A 112 5.51 -20.74 -10.36
CA LYS A 112 6.12 -22.07 -10.29
C LYS A 112 7.48 -22.04 -10.98
N SER A 113 8.52 -22.50 -10.31
CA SER A 113 9.77 -22.87 -10.96
C SER A 113 9.59 -24.23 -11.65
N PHE A 114 10.03 -24.34 -12.89
CA PHE A 114 10.09 -25.60 -13.64
C PHE A 114 11.39 -26.35 -13.35
#